data_AF-A0A7W1R5R0-F1
#
_entry.id   AF-A0A7W1R5R0-F1
#
_cell.length_a   1.000
_cell.length_b   1.000
_cell.length_c   1.000
_cell.angle_alpha   90.00
_cell.angle_beta   90.00
_cell.angle_gamma   90.00
#
_symmetry.space_group_name_H-M   'P 1'
#
loop_
_entity.id
_entity.type
_entity.pdbx_description
1 polymer ?
#
loop_
_entity_poly.entity_id
_entity_poly.type
_entity_poly.pdbx_seq_one_letter_code
_entity_poly.pdbx_strand_id
1 'polypeptide(L)'
;MAWTDQLVDQLAFQWDGYFRPRLDELTDEQYLWEPVDGCWSIRQRSEAVTSHAIGEGPNAIDYVVPEPEPVPFTTIAWRMGHISIGVFGERAANHFGAGDVSYGATAWPIDAAGGLALLDRHHDAWLAGVATMSADDLARPCGPHEGPFADRPFAELVLHINREALHHAAEIAVILDLYAHRASLHA
;
A
#
# COMPACT_ATOMS: atom_id res chain seq x y z
N MET A 1 -23.98 -17.82 -5.56
CA MET A 1 -22.80 -16.95 -5.72
C MET A 1 -22.60 -16.25 -4.40
N ALA A 2 -21.48 -16.47 -3.71
CA ALA A 2 -21.18 -15.71 -2.50
C ALA A 2 -20.58 -14.36 -2.91
N TRP A 3 -21.10 -13.26 -2.37
CA TRP A 3 -20.58 -11.92 -2.66
C TRP A 3 -19.12 -11.76 -2.23
N THR A 4 -18.72 -12.46 -1.17
CA THR A 4 -17.32 -12.55 -0.71
C THR A 4 -16.39 -13.00 -1.83
N ASP A 5 -16.75 -14.05 -2.58
CA ASP A 5 -15.93 -14.55 -3.69
C ASP A 5 -15.74 -13.48 -4.76
N GLN A 6 -16.79 -12.72 -5.09
CA GLN A 6 -16.71 -11.66 -6.10
C GLN A 6 -15.83 -10.48 -5.66
N LEU A 7 -15.86 -10.14 -4.36
CA LEU A 7 -15.04 -9.08 -3.79
C LEU A 7 -13.55 -9.46 -3.78
N VAL A 8 -13.25 -10.71 -3.40
CA VAL A 8 -11.88 -11.23 -3.40
C VAL A 8 -11.37 -11.36 -4.84
N ASP A 9 -12.17 -11.92 -5.74
CA ASP A 9 -11.79 -12.16 -7.14
C ASP A 9 -11.48 -10.85 -7.89
N GLN A 10 -12.19 -9.76 -7.61
CA GLN A 10 -11.91 -8.45 -8.23
C GLN A 10 -10.45 -8.01 -8.01
N LEU A 11 -9.97 -8.11 -6.77
CA LEU A 11 -8.59 -7.76 -6.46
C LEU A 11 -7.64 -8.83 -7.01
N ALA A 12 -7.89 -10.10 -6.69
CA ALA A 12 -7.00 -11.22 -7.03
C ALA A 12 -6.74 -11.31 -8.54
N PHE A 13 -7.76 -11.15 -9.38
CA PHE A 13 -7.60 -11.22 -10.84
C PHE A 13 -6.55 -10.22 -11.36
N GLN A 14 -6.65 -8.95 -10.95
CA GLN A 14 -5.74 -7.92 -11.40
C GLN A 14 -4.39 -7.98 -10.66
N TRP A 15 -4.44 -8.30 -9.36
CA TRP A 15 -3.27 -8.37 -8.50
C TRP A 15 -2.35 -9.52 -8.90
N ASP A 16 -2.86 -10.75 -8.91
CA ASP A 16 -2.07 -11.96 -9.16
C ASP A 16 -1.77 -12.14 -10.64
N GLY A 17 -2.72 -11.75 -11.51
CA GLY A 17 -2.58 -11.94 -12.95
C GLY A 17 -1.70 -10.90 -13.64
N TYR A 18 -1.62 -9.67 -13.12
CA TYR A 18 -1.04 -8.54 -13.84
C TYR A 18 -0.09 -7.66 -13.02
N PHE A 19 -0.37 -7.43 -11.74
CA PHE A 19 0.44 -6.52 -10.94
C PHE A 19 1.62 -7.22 -10.27
N ARG A 20 1.36 -8.19 -9.39
CA ARG A 20 2.39 -8.84 -8.56
C ARG A 20 3.51 -9.50 -9.38
N PRO A 21 3.25 -10.14 -10.54
CA PRO A 21 4.32 -10.68 -11.40
C PRO A 21 5.29 -9.61 -11.93
N ARG A 22 4.84 -8.35 -12.08
CA ARG A 22 5.73 -7.26 -12.52
C ARG A 22 6.78 -6.90 -11.47
N LEU A 23 6.61 -7.33 -10.23
CA LEU A 23 7.53 -7.08 -9.13
C LEU A 23 8.48 -8.24 -8.86
N ASP A 24 8.37 -9.37 -9.57
CA ASP A 24 9.18 -10.56 -9.30
C ASP A 24 10.69 -10.33 -9.49
N GLU A 25 11.05 -9.41 -10.38
CA GLU A 25 12.43 -9.00 -10.64
C GLU A 25 12.71 -7.57 -10.17
N LEU A 26 11.92 -7.05 -9.22
CA LEU A 26 12.10 -5.71 -8.68
C LEU A 26 13.48 -5.59 -8.02
N THR A 27 14.30 -4.68 -8.53
CA THR A 27 15.62 -4.38 -7.98
C THR A 27 15.56 -3.28 -6.94
N ASP A 28 16.55 -3.22 -6.05
CA ASP A 28 16.67 -2.13 -5.05
C ASP A 28 16.77 -0.76 -5.73
N GLU A 29 17.45 -0.68 -6.89
CA GLU A 29 17.55 0.54 -7.68
C GLU A 29 16.17 1.01 -8.16
N GLN A 30 15.34 0.11 -8.70
CA GLN A 30 13.96 0.43 -9.10
C GLN A 30 13.09 0.79 -7.90
N TYR A 31 13.21 0.03 -6.81
CA TYR A 31 12.44 0.22 -5.59
C TYR A 31 12.63 1.63 -5.01
N LEU A 32 13.88 2.10 -4.94
CA LEU A 32 14.26 3.40 -4.40
C LEU A 32 14.35 4.52 -5.45
N TRP A 33 14.02 4.26 -6.72
CA TRP A 33 14.22 5.24 -7.79
C TRP A 33 13.37 6.50 -7.59
N GLU A 34 14.02 7.66 -7.63
CA GLU A 34 13.40 8.99 -7.59
C GLU A 34 13.39 9.58 -9.02
N PRO A 35 12.26 9.53 -9.74
CA PRO A 35 12.20 10.01 -11.13
C PRO A 35 12.18 11.54 -11.25
N VAL A 36 11.85 12.25 -10.16
CA VAL A 36 11.81 13.71 -10.11
C VAL A 36 12.42 14.22 -8.80
N ASP A 37 12.93 15.44 -8.81
CA ASP A 37 13.47 16.06 -7.61
C ASP A 37 12.39 16.23 -6.53
N GLY A 38 12.77 15.98 -5.27
CA GLY A 38 11.90 16.18 -4.12
C GLY A 38 10.86 15.06 -3.91
N CYS A 39 11.09 13.88 -4.48
CA CYS A 39 10.24 12.73 -4.24
C CYS A 39 10.07 12.41 -2.75
N TRP A 40 8.90 11.93 -2.37
CA TRP A 40 8.71 11.22 -1.09
C TRP A 40 9.07 9.75 -1.25
N SER A 41 9.92 9.23 -0.38
CA SER A 41 10.42 7.86 -0.43
C SER A 41 10.43 7.20 0.95
N ILE A 42 10.91 5.95 0.99
CA ILE A 42 11.44 5.35 2.21
C ILE A 42 12.95 5.51 2.17
N ARG A 43 13.53 6.03 3.26
CA ARG A 43 14.97 6.28 3.34
C ARG A 43 15.48 6.22 4.77
N GLN A 44 16.80 6.31 4.94
CA GLN A 44 17.36 6.51 6.26
C GLN A 44 16.86 7.82 6.85
N ARG A 45 16.55 7.83 8.14
CA ARG A 45 16.00 9.00 8.83
C ARG A 45 16.90 10.22 8.76
N SER A 46 18.22 10.03 8.68
CA SER A 46 19.20 11.10 8.49
C SER A 46 19.11 11.79 7.12
N GLU A 47 18.44 11.16 6.16
CA GLU A 47 18.28 11.63 4.78
C GLU A 47 16.83 12.09 4.50
N ALA A 48 15.93 11.96 5.49
CA ALA A 48 14.53 12.36 5.39
C ALA A 48 14.36 13.78 4.84
N VAL A 49 13.47 13.94 3.87
CA VAL A 49 13.19 15.25 3.23
C VAL A 49 11.95 15.92 3.81
N THR A 50 11.26 15.23 4.73
CA THR A 50 10.08 15.74 5.44
C THR A 50 10.40 16.02 6.90
N SER A 51 9.73 17.03 7.47
CA SER A 51 9.85 17.37 8.90
C SER A 51 9.26 16.31 9.83
N HIS A 52 8.51 15.34 9.28
CA HIS A 52 7.78 14.35 10.04
C HIS A 52 7.91 12.94 9.46
N ALA A 53 9.11 12.53 9.07
CA ALA A 53 9.34 11.17 8.59
C ALA A 53 8.96 10.11 9.65
N ILE A 54 8.12 9.15 9.28
CA ILE A 54 7.44 8.23 10.21
C ILE A 54 8.07 6.85 10.13
N GLY A 55 8.17 6.11 11.24
CA GLY A 55 8.64 4.72 11.25
C GLY A 55 9.43 4.35 12.50
N GLU A 56 9.61 3.06 12.72
CA GLU A 56 10.47 2.52 13.77
C GLU A 56 11.91 2.36 13.27
N GLY A 57 12.88 2.66 14.14
CA GLY A 57 14.29 2.41 13.87
C GLY A 57 14.93 3.44 12.93
N PRO A 58 15.97 3.03 12.18
CA PRO A 58 16.82 3.95 11.45
C PRO A 58 16.18 4.47 10.15
N ASN A 59 15.14 3.81 9.66
CA ASN A 59 14.49 4.15 8.40
C ASN A 59 13.15 4.82 8.66
N ALA A 60 12.70 5.62 7.70
CA ALA A 60 11.44 6.32 7.78
C ALA A 60 10.83 6.48 6.39
N ILE A 61 9.50 6.52 6.35
CA ILE A 61 8.75 6.96 5.18
C ILE A 61 8.56 8.47 5.27
N ASP A 62 8.83 9.16 4.16
CA ASP A 62 8.59 10.61 4.04
C ASP A 62 7.09 10.89 4.08
N TYR A 63 6.65 11.67 5.05
CA TYR A 63 5.26 12.09 5.17
C TYR A 63 5.16 13.36 6.02
N VAL A 64 4.14 14.17 5.78
CA VAL A 64 3.84 15.32 6.63
C VAL A 64 2.35 15.60 6.64
N VAL A 65 1.84 16.07 7.78
CA VAL A 65 0.43 16.48 7.95
C VAL A 65 0.40 17.93 8.44
N PRO A 66 -0.35 18.84 7.78
CA PRO A 66 -1.04 18.64 6.51
C PRO A 66 -0.05 18.44 5.35
N GLU A 67 -0.50 17.72 4.31
CA GLU A 67 0.28 17.55 3.08
C GLU A 67 0.47 18.90 2.37
N PRO A 68 1.62 19.15 1.72
CA PRO A 68 1.84 20.36 0.95
C PRO A 68 1.06 20.30 -0.38
N GLU A 69 0.90 21.44 -1.03
CA GLU A 69 0.22 21.55 -2.33
C GLU A 69 1.18 22.13 -3.39
N PRO A 70 1.51 21.39 -4.46
CA PRO A 70 1.11 20.01 -4.74
C PRO A 70 1.79 18.99 -3.82
N VAL A 71 1.14 17.84 -3.62
CA VAL A 71 1.76 16.70 -2.93
C VAL A 71 2.95 16.21 -3.77
N PRO A 72 4.12 15.96 -3.17
CA PRO A 72 5.29 15.53 -3.92
C PRO A 72 5.08 14.15 -4.55
N PHE A 73 5.76 13.90 -5.67
CA PHE A 73 5.72 12.61 -6.33
C PHE A 73 6.31 11.53 -5.41
N THR A 74 5.65 10.39 -5.25
CA THR A 74 6.14 9.31 -4.37
C THR A 74 6.98 8.29 -5.16
N THR A 75 7.84 7.52 -4.50
CA THR A 75 8.60 6.43 -5.16
C THR A 75 7.83 5.11 -5.19
N ILE A 76 8.40 4.05 -5.78
CA ILE A 76 7.85 2.70 -5.66
C ILE A 76 7.89 2.25 -4.19
N ALA A 77 9.00 2.47 -3.50
CA ALA A 77 9.13 2.15 -2.08
C ALA A 77 8.04 2.79 -1.23
N TRP A 78 7.79 4.08 -1.43
CA TRP A 78 6.73 4.80 -0.72
C TRP A 78 5.35 4.21 -1.00
N ARG A 79 5.00 3.98 -2.27
CA ARG A 79 3.68 3.42 -2.64
C ARG A 79 3.49 2.02 -2.12
N MET A 80 4.50 1.16 -2.22
CA MET A 80 4.45 -0.18 -1.63
C MET A 80 4.27 -0.11 -0.11
N GLY A 81 4.99 0.78 0.58
CA GLY A 81 4.82 1.00 2.01
C GLY A 81 3.40 1.47 2.37
N HIS A 82 2.86 2.42 1.60
CA HIS A 82 1.50 2.93 1.78
C HIS A 82 0.45 1.83 1.61
N ILE A 83 0.53 1.05 0.53
CA ILE A 83 -0.39 -0.08 0.30
C ILE A 83 -0.26 -1.11 1.42
N SER A 84 0.97 -1.46 1.80
CA SER A 84 1.21 -2.50 2.81
C SER A 84 0.61 -2.13 4.16
N ILE A 85 0.84 -0.90 4.64
CA ILE A 85 0.45 -0.50 5.99
C ILE A 85 -0.90 0.21 5.99
N GLY A 86 -1.03 1.29 5.22
CA GLY A 86 -2.22 2.14 5.21
C GLY A 86 -3.43 1.53 4.51
N VAL A 87 -3.23 0.64 3.54
CA VAL A 87 -4.35 0.02 2.81
C VAL A 87 -4.69 -1.36 3.40
N PHE A 88 -3.73 -2.27 3.43
CA PHE A 88 -3.99 -3.63 3.91
C PHE A 88 -3.75 -3.82 5.41
N GLY A 89 -2.58 -3.43 5.91
CA GLY A 89 -2.11 -3.81 7.23
C GLY A 89 -2.98 -3.30 8.37
N GLU A 90 -3.25 -2.00 8.41
CA GLU A 90 -4.14 -1.39 9.42
C GLU A 90 -5.56 -1.97 9.35
N ARG A 91 -6.06 -2.29 8.15
CA ARG A 91 -7.41 -2.85 7.97
C ARG A 91 -7.47 -4.29 8.45
N ALA A 92 -6.45 -5.09 8.16
CA ALA A 92 -6.33 -6.44 8.67
C ALA A 92 -6.20 -6.45 10.21
N ALA A 93 -5.43 -5.53 10.77
CA ALA A 93 -5.29 -5.36 12.22
C ALA A 93 -6.63 -4.99 12.88
N ASN A 94 -7.29 -3.94 12.39
CA ASN A 94 -8.51 -3.38 12.97
C ASN A 94 -9.71 -4.33 12.90
N HIS A 95 -9.83 -5.11 11.81
CA HIS A 95 -11.04 -5.91 11.56
C HIS A 95 -10.86 -7.40 11.78
N PHE A 96 -9.62 -7.91 11.73
CA PHE A 96 -9.33 -9.35 11.78
C PHE A 96 -8.27 -9.73 12.83
N GLY A 97 -7.81 -8.78 13.65
CA GLY A 97 -6.89 -9.04 14.76
C GLY A 97 -5.47 -9.40 14.31
N ALA A 98 -5.02 -8.89 13.16
CA ALA A 98 -3.69 -9.16 12.58
C ALA A 98 -2.52 -8.45 13.29
N GLY A 99 -2.61 -8.25 14.61
CA GLY A 99 -1.61 -7.58 15.43
C GLY A 99 -1.79 -6.06 15.51
N ASP A 100 -0.76 -5.38 16.02
CA ASP A 100 -0.68 -3.91 16.04
C ASP A 100 0.10 -3.46 14.80
N VAL A 101 -0.56 -2.72 13.92
CA VAL A 101 0.01 -2.23 12.65
C VAL A 101 -0.24 -0.75 12.56
N SER A 102 0.82 0.04 12.39
CA SER A 102 0.74 1.47 12.13
C SER A 102 2.01 1.94 11.43
N TYR A 103 1.94 3.10 10.77
CA TYR A 103 3.11 3.72 10.17
C TYR A 103 4.24 3.95 11.19
N GLY A 104 3.89 4.36 12.42
CA GLY A 104 4.86 4.68 13.47
C GLY A 104 5.62 3.47 14.00
N ALA A 105 4.97 2.30 14.05
CA ALA A 105 5.58 1.05 14.50
C ALA A 105 6.22 0.24 13.37
N THR A 106 6.22 0.74 12.13
CA THR A 106 6.75 0.00 10.99
C THR A 106 8.25 0.23 10.84
N ALA A 107 9.04 -0.85 10.91
CA ALA A 107 10.44 -0.85 10.49
C ALA A 107 10.51 -0.89 8.96
N TRP A 108 10.69 0.27 8.34
CA TRP A 108 10.57 0.39 6.89
C TRP A 108 11.75 -0.24 6.13
N PRO A 109 11.49 -1.11 5.13
CA PRO A 109 12.53 -1.69 4.30
C PRO A 109 13.09 -0.66 3.32
N ILE A 110 14.41 -0.67 3.14
CA ILE A 110 15.13 0.14 2.14
C ILE A 110 15.71 -0.76 1.04
N ASP A 111 15.11 -1.93 0.83
CA ASP A 111 15.43 -2.88 -0.24
C ASP A 111 14.13 -3.49 -0.79
N ALA A 112 14.19 -3.96 -2.03
CA ALA A 112 13.04 -4.48 -2.76
C ALA A 112 12.48 -5.75 -2.10
N ALA A 113 13.37 -6.63 -1.62
CA ALA A 113 12.99 -7.89 -0.99
C ALA A 113 12.18 -7.66 0.29
N GLY A 114 12.60 -6.75 1.15
CA GLY A 114 11.88 -6.35 2.35
C GLY A 114 10.57 -5.64 2.03
N GLY A 115 10.57 -4.77 1.01
CA GLY A 115 9.36 -4.13 0.50
C GLY A 115 8.30 -5.13 0.04
N LEU A 116 8.70 -6.13 -0.74
CA LEU A 116 7.82 -7.20 -1.20
C LEU A 116 7.31 -8.07 -0.05
N ALA A 117 8.19 -8.45 0.88
CA ALA A 117 7.79 -9.24 2.03
C ALA A 117 6.78 -8.50 2.94
N LEU A 118 6.91 -7.18 3.06
CA LEU A 118 5.94 -6.35 3.79
C LEU A 118 4.59 -6.29 3.05
N LEU A 119 4.62 -6.10 1.73
CA LEU A 119 3.42 -6.06 0.89
C LEU A 119 2.65 -7.37 0.92
N ASP A 120 3.32 -8.49 0.63
CA ASP A 120 2.71 -9.81 0.55
C ASP A 120 2.09 -10.20 1.91
N ARG A 121 2.80 -9.96 3.02
CA ARG A 121 2.29 -10.23 4.38
C ARG A 121 0.94 -9.56 4.64
N HIS A 122 0.84 -8.27 4.36
CA HIS A 122 -0.35 -7.51 4.73
C HIS A 122 -1.49 -7.72 3.73
N HIS A 123 -1.17 -7.87 2.45
CA HIS A 123 -2.11 -8.32 1.42
C HIS A 123 -2.78 -9.64 1.82
N ASP A 124 -1.98 -10.65 2.16
CA ASP A 124 -2.48 -11.98 2.51
C ASP A 124 -3.32 -11.95 3.79
N ALA A 125 -2.91 -11.17 4.80
CA ALA A 125 -3.67 -11.01 6.04
C ALA A 125 -5.06 -10.38 5.79
N TRP A 126 -5.13 -9.36 4.92
CA TRP A 126 -6.39 -8.74 4.55
C TRP A 126 -7.32 -9.70 3.79
N LEU A 127 -6.80 -10.35 2.74
CA LEU A 127 -7.61 -11.28 1.95
C LEU A 127 -8.05 -12.50 2.75
N ALA A 128 -7.19 -13.06 3.61
CA ALA A 128 -7.56 -14.16 4.49
C ALA A 128 -8.71 -13.77 5.41
N GLY A 129 -8.71 -12.55 5.95
CA GLY A 129 -9.80 -12.03 6.77
C GLY A 129 -11.11 -11.87 5.99
N VAL A 130 -11.08 -11.20 4.84
CA VAL A 130 -12.27 -11.00 3.99
C VAL A 130 -12.87 -12.34 3.55
N ALA A 131 -12.04 -13.33 3.22
CA ALA A 131 -12.49 -14.65 2.80
C ALA A 131 -13.29 -15.41 3.88
N THR A 132 -13.20 -15.02 5.16
CA THR A 132 -14.00 -15.61 6.24
C THR A 132 -15.41 -15.03 6.35
N MET A 133 -15.70 -13.92 5.65
CA MET A 133 -16.93 -13.17 5.84
C MET A 133 -18.13 -13.81 5.16
N SER A 134 -19.23 -13.87 5.90
CA SER A 134 -20.56 -14.20 5.34
C SER A 134 -21.21 -12.98 4.68
N ALA A 135 -22.35 -13.19 3.99
CA ALA A 135 -23.14 -12.10 3.44
C ALA A 135 -23.68 -11.14 4.52
N ASP A 136 -24.02 -11.65 5.70
CA ASP A 136 -24.49 -10.83 6.82
C ASP A 136 -23.34 -10.01 7.41
N ASP A 137 -22.13 -10.58 7.49
CA ASP A 137 -20.93 -9.84 7.90
C ASP A 137 -20.59 -8.71 6.91
N LEU A 138 -20.79 -8.95 5.61
CA LEU A 138 -20.56 -7.92 4.58
C LEU A 138 -21.60 -6.79 4.63
N ALA A 139 -22.81 -7.08 5.11
CA ALA A 139 -23.90 -6.11 5.19
C ALA A 139 -23.87 -5.24 6.47
N ARG A 140 -23.19 -5.69 7.53
CA ARG A 140 -23.09 -4.93 8.79
C ARG A 140 -22.21 -3.69 8.64
N PRO A 141 -22.37 -2.66 9.50
CA PRO A 141 -21.45 -1.53 9.56
C PRO A 141 -19.98 -1.96 9.76
N CYS A 142 -19.06 -1.30 9.05
CA CYS A 142 -17.63 -1.59 9.14
C CYS A 142 -17.04 -1.21 10.51
N GLY A 143 -17.63 -0.24 11.20
CA GLY A 143 -17.33 0.06 12.60
C GLY A 143 -16.35 1.22 12.81
N PRO A 144 -16.06 1.54 14.07
CA PRO A 144 -15.49 2.84 14.47
C PRO A 144 -14.08 3.11 13.97
N HIS A 145 -13.32 2.07 13.57
CA HIS A 145 -11.98 2.22 13.01
C HIS A 145 -11.96 2.99 11.67
N GLU A 146 -13.09 3.02 10.96
CA GLU A 146 -13.22 3.75 9.68
C GLU A 146 -13.73 5.20 9.85
N GLY A 147 -13.74 5.71 11.09
CA GLY A 147 -14.04 7.11 11.41
C GLY A 147 -15.40 7.57 10.85
N PRO A 148 -15.45 8.60 9.98
CA PRO A 148 -16.71 9.11 9.43
C PRO A 148 -17.48 8.10 8.56
N PHE A 149 -16.84 6.99 8.18
CA PHE A 149 -17.45 5.93 7.39
C PHE A 149 -17.92 4.74 8.23
N ALA A 150 -17.84 4.81 9.56
CA ALA A 150 -18.12 3.68 10.46
C ALA A 150 -19.49 2.99 10.25
N ASP A 151 -20.51 3.74 9.83
CA ASP A 151 -21.86 3.24 9.59
C ASP A 151 -22.06 2.63 8.19
N ARG A 152 -21.04 2.69 7.32
CA ARG A 152 -21.08 2.12 5.97
C ARG A 152 -20.97 0.58 6.01
N PRO A 153 -21.59 -0.14 5.06
CA PRO A 153 -21.47 -1.59 5.01
C PRO A 153 -20.01 -2.04 4.87
N PHE A 154 -19.64 -3.17 5.48
CA PHE A 154 -18.29 -3.72 5.36
C PHE A 154 -17.93 -4.03 3.89
N ALA A 155 -18.90 -4.43 3.07
CA ALA A 155 -18.68 -4.59 1.62
C ALA A 155 -18.18 -3.30 0.94
N GLU A 156 -18.63 -2.12 1.39
CA GLU A 156 -18.18 -0.84 0.86
C GLU A 156 -16.71 -0.57 1.23
N LEU A 157 -16.30 -0.97 2.44
CA LEU A 157 -14.90 -0.95 2.85
C LEU A 157 -14.05 -1.86 1.96
N VAL A 158 -14.48 -3.10 1.70
CA VAL A 158 -13.73 -4.02 0.84
C VAL A 158 -13.56 -3.46 -0.58
N LEU A 159 -14.62 -2.91 -1.16
CA LEU A 159 -14.55 -2.27 -2.48
C LEU A 159 -13.63 -1.06 -2.49
N HIS A 160 -13.62 -0.27 -1.41
CA HIS A 160 -12.69 0.85 -1.26
C HIS A 160 -11.24 0.37 -1.23
N ILE A 161 -10.91 -0.62 -0.39
CA ILE A 161 -9.57 -1.18 -0.28
C ILE A 161 -9.09 -1.77 -1.61
N ASN A 162 -9.97 -2.49 -2.33
CA ASN A 162 -9.66 -2.96 -3.68
C ASN A 162 -9.33 -1.80 -4.62
N ARG A 163 -10.13 -0.73 -4.61
CA ARG A 163 -9.89 0.44 -5.47
C ARG A 163 -8.56 1.13 -5.17
N GLU A 164 -8.24 1.36 -3.89
CA GLU A 164 -6.97 1.98 -3.49
C GLU A 164 -5.76 1.12 -3.89
N ALA A 165 -5.83 -0.19 -3.64
CA ALA A 165 -4.77 -1.12 -4.01
C ALA A 165 -4.53 -1.15 -5.52
N LEU A 166 -5.60 -1.25 -6.32
CA LEU A 166 -5.51 -1.27 -7.79
C LEU A 166 -5.03 0.06 -8.36
N HIS A 167 -5.45 1.18 -7.75
CA HIS A 167 -4.98 2.52 -8.13
C HIS A 167 -3.46 2.63 -7.99
N HIS A 168 -2.91 2.35 -6.81
CA HIS A 168 -1.48 2.46 -6.58
C HIS A 168 -0.67 1.35 -7.27
N ALA A 169 -1.25 0.16 -7.48
CA ALA A 169 -0.64 -0.88 -8.31
C ALA A 169 -0.41 -0.38 -9.75
N ALA A 170 -1.37 0.33 -10.33
CA ALA A 170 -1.23 0.93 -11.66
C ALA A 170 -0.15 2.03 -11.68
N GLU A 171 -0.06 2.86 -10.64
CA GLU A 171 0.99 3.88 -10.53
C GLU A 171 2.38 3.26 -10.46
N ILE A 172 2.56 2.21 -9.64
CA ILE A 172 3.83 1.46 -9.56
C ILE A 172 4.18 0.87 -10.91
N ALA A 173 3.22 0.26 -11.61
CA ALA A 173 3.44 -0.31 -12.94
C ALA A 173 3.93 0.74 -13.95
N VAL A 174 3.31 1.93 -13.96
CA VAL A 174 3.73 3.04 -14.83
C VAL A 174 5.14 3.53 -14.48
N ILE A 175 5.52 3.58 -13.20
CA ILE A 175 6.87 3.98 -12.80
C ILE A 175 7.91 2.95 -13.24
N LEU A 176 7.58 1.65 -13.17
CA LEU A 176 8.45 0.60 -13.71
C LEU A 176 8.62 0.73 -15.23
N ASP A 177 7.55 1.03 -15.97
CA ASP A 177 7.64 1.30 -17.41
C ASP A 177 8.50 2.55 -17.66
N LEU A 178 8.31 3.63 -16.90
CA LEU A 178 9.11 4.83 -17.00
C LEU A 178 10.60 4.54 -16.72
N TYR A 179 10.90 3.73 -15.70
CA TYR A 179 12.26 3.31 -15.38
C TYR A 179 12.90 2.54 -16.54
N ALA A 180 12.16 1.62 -17.18
CA ALA A 180 12.65 0.87 -18.33
C ALA A 180 13.01 1.79 -19.51
N HIS A 181 12.32 2.92 -19.64
CA HIS A 181 12.53 3.92 -20.68
C HIS A 181 13.39 5.12 -20.25
N ARG A 182 13.95 5.13 -19.04
CA ARG A 182 14.63 6.31 -18.45
C ARG A 182 15.75 6.89 -19.31
N ALA A 183 16.49 6.05 -20.03
CA ALA A 183 17.55 6.49 -20.95
C ALA A 183 17.04 7.24 -22.19
N SER A 184 15.74 7.20 -22.46
CA SER A 184 15.07 7.86 -23.58
C SER A 184 14.21 9.05 -23.16
N LEU A 185 14.26 9.46 -21.88
CA LEU A 185 13.53 10.62 -21.41
C LEU A 185 14.01 11.89 -22.14
N HIS A 186 13.05 12.71 -22.55
CA HIS A 186 13.35 14.03 -23.08
C HIS A 186 13.93 14.90 -21.97
N ALA A 187 15.05 15.57 -22.27
CA ALA A 187 15.64 16.59 -21.41
C ALA A 187 14.84 17.89 -21.45
#